data_AF-A0A1Y1XCQ5-F1
#
_entry.id   AF-A0A1Y1XCQ5-F1
#
_cell.length_a   1.000
_cell.length_b   1.000
_cell.length_c   1.000
_cell.angle_alpha   90.00
_cell.angle_beta   90.00
_cell.angle_gamma   90.00
#
_symmetry.space_group_name_H-M   'P 1'
#
loop_
_entity.id
_entity.type
_entity.pdbx_description
1 polymer ?
#
loop_
_entity_poly.entity_id
_entity_poly.type
_entity_poly.pdbx_seq_one_letter_code
_entity_poly.pdbx_strand_id
1 'polypeptide(L)'
;MKLSLIGLLFVSSLVLIKGEESLSPTATCMAELSKYKGCFEKITGISALELFSGGLSSFKVPDTTEDIKNYCNGFYENECANFVKDSSNEKTDCSKDNATDSQLYSLLTSLKIMYLSYCVKDKDDKLCPLSDYLLNHMTELKELSTKENSGESELSKELLTTIANDCKSDICNERLLNLEKLQKSYSDSISVSEGKEGSSVTVDVSSKNDITQKYIQNYKDKKCGSIDGSSDSTSSALTIKGMTYTLVTMIILSILLLI
;
A
#
# COMPACT_ATOMS: atom_id res chain seq x y z
N MET A 1 -18.63 7.81 -12.01
CA MET A 1 -17.34 7.93 -11.31
C MET A 1 -16.83 6.50 -11.16
N LYS A 2 -15.67 6.13 -11.74
CA LYS A 2 -15.27 4.73 -12.03
C LYS A 2 -14.33 4.17 -10.94
N LEU A 3 -14.85 3.48 -9.93
CA LEU A 3 -14.09 2.93 -8.79
C LEU A 3 -13.21 1.75 -9.28
N SER A 4 -11.94 2.03 -9.60
CA SER A 4 -11.00 0.95 -9.90
C SER A 4 -10.53 0.32 -8.59
N LEU A 5 -11.35 -0.55 -8.03
CA LEU A 5 -11.00 -1.49 -6.96
C LEU A 5 -9.80 -2.38 -7.34
N ILE A 6 -9.56 -2.49 -8.65
CA ILE A 6 -8.48 -3.26 -9.28
C ILE A 6 -7.27 -2.37 -9.61
N GLY A 7 -7.28 -1.06 -9.32
CA GLY A 7 -6.10 -0.20 -9.47
C GLY A 7 -4.91 -0.66 -8.63
N LEU A 8 -5.20 -1.33 -7.51
CA LEU A 8 -4.22 -2.01 -6.66
C LEU A 8 -3.71 -3.35 -7.22
N LEU A 9 -4.45 -3.96 -8.14
CA LEU A 9 -4.17 -5.28 -8.72
C LEU A 9 -3.51 -5.21 -10.11
N PHE A 10 -3.53 -4.06 -10.78
CA PHE A 10 -2.96 -3.91 -12.13
C PHE A 10 -1.86 -2.85 -12.18
N VAL A 11 -0.73 -3.13 -11.54
CA VAL A 11 0.57 -2.68 -12.09
C VAL A 11 0.97 -3.65 -13.21
N SER A 12 0.08 -3.88 -14.18
CA SER A 12 0.35 -4.80 -15.31
C SER A 12 1.21 -4.17 -16.40
N SER A 13 1.63 -2.92 -16.22
CA SER A 13 2.60 -2.28 -17.09
C SER A 13 4.01 -2.48 -16.52
N LEU A 14 4.44 -3.74 -16.39
CA LEU A 14 5.89 -4.00 -16.39
C LEU A 14 6.38 -3.55 -17.77
N VAL A 15 6.93 -2.35 -17.84
CA VAL A 15 7.47 -1.79 -19.08
C VAL A 15 8.70 -2.62 -19.45
N LEU A 16 8.50 -3.62 -20.30
CA LEU A 16 9.56 -4.39 -20.93
C LEU A 16 10.26 -3.47 -21.93
N ILE A 17 11.31 -2.79 -21.48
CA ILE A 17 12.19 -2.01 -22.37
C ILE A 17 12.95 -3.03 -23.23
N LYS A 18 12.51 -3.19 -24.48
CA LYS A 18 13.27 -3.92 -25.51
C LYS A 18 14.42 -3.03 -25.98
N GLY A 19 15.59 -3.16 -25.37
CA GLY A 19 16.83 -2.52 -25.83
C GLY A 19 18.03 -3.39 -25.45
N GLU A 20 18.79 -3.86 -26.45
CA GLU A 20 19.87 -4.86 -26.34
C GLU A 20 21.20 -4.34 -25.77
N GLU A 21 21.21 -3.21 -25.05
CA GLU A 21 22.41 -2.85 -24.29
C GLU A 21 22.34 -3.51 -22.91
N SER A 22 23.31 -4.36 -22.60
CA SER A 22 23.44 -5.08 -21.34
C SER A 22 23.70 -4.11 -20.18
N LEU A 23 22.68 -3.36 -19.77
CA LEU A 23 22.69 -2.51 -18.60
C LEU A 23 22.60 -3.40 -17.37
N SER A 24 23.71 -3.55 -16.67
CA SER A 24 23.73 -4.20 -15.36
C SER A 24 23.17 -3.25 -14.30
N PRO A 25 22.51 -3.78 -13.25
CA PRO A 25 22.10 -2.95 -12.12
C PRO A 25 23.32 -2.34 -11.42
N THR A 26 23.15 -1.17 -10.81
CA THR A 26 24.22 -0.53 -10.03
C THR A 26 24.57 -1.36 -8.81
N ALA A 27 25.82 -1.26 -8.34
CA ALA A 27 26.27 -1.96 -7.14
C ALA A 27 25.42 -1.62 -5.90
N THR A 28 24.94 -0.37 -5.80
CA THR A 28 24.09 0.08 -4.71
C THR A 28 22.70 -0.58 -4.77
N CYS A 29 22.07 -0.64 -5.95
CA CYS A 29 20.80 -1.34 -6.13
C CYS A 29 20.94 -2.85 -5.86
N MET A 30 22.04 -3.46 -6.30
CA MET A 30 22.34 -4.88 -6.00
C MET A 30 22.50 -5.13 -4.51
N ALA A 31 23.15 -4.22 -3.78
CA ALA A 31 23.31 -4.32 -2.34
C ALA A 31 21.96 -4.22 -1.62
N GLU A 32 21.07 -3.32 -2.07
CA GLU A 32 19.69 -3.22 -1.56
C GLU A 32 18.91 -4.51 -1.78
N LEU A 33 18.88 -5.04 -3.00
CA LEU A 33 18.16 -6.28 -3.34
C LEU A 33 18.69 -7.48 -2.58
N SER A 34 20.00 -7.53 -2.34
CA SER A 34 20.62 -8.61 -1.58
C SER A 34 20.10 -8.70 -0.13
N LYS A 35 19.61 -7.58 0.44
CA LYS A 35 18.96 -7.58 1.78
C LYS A 35 17.68 -8.41 1.79
N TYR A 36 17.01 -8.55 0.64
CA TYR A 36 15.71 -9.21 0.49
C TYR A 36 15.78 -10.49 -0.35
N LYS A 37 16.97 -10.95 -0.72
CA LYS A 37 17.16 -12.12 -1.59
C LYS A 37 16.35 -13.33 -1.12
N GLY A 38 16.51 -13.73 0.14
CA GLY A 38 15.81 -14.91 0.68
C GLY A 38 14.29 -14.73 0.62
N CYS A 39 13.81 -13.51 0.86
CA CYS A 39 12.40 -13.18 0.78
C CYS A 39 11.85 -13.34 -0.65
N PHE A 40 12.56 -12.83 -1.65
CA PHE A 40 12.14 -12.96 -3.05
C PHE A 40 12.10 -14.40 -3.52
N GLU A 41 13.08 -15.21 -3.13
CA GLU A 41 13.10 -16.64 -3.47
C GLU A 41 11.88 -17.35 -2.89
N LYS A 42 11.45 -17.00 -1.67
CA LYS A 42 10.24 -17.55 -1.05
C LYS A 42 8.94 -17.12 -1.72
N ILE A 43 8.82 -15.83 -2.03
CA ILE A 43 7.57 -15.25 -2.55
C ILE A 43 7.37 -15.60 -4.02
N THR A 44 8.44 -15.47 -4.81
CA THR A 44 8.35 -15.59 -6.27
C THR A 44 8.69 -16.98 -6.76
N GLY A 45 9.40 -17.78 -5.96
CA GLY A 45 10.01 -19.05 -6.41
C GLY A 45 11.16 -18.86 -7.41
N ILE A 46 11.51 -17.61 -7.74
CA ILE A 46 12.57 -17.27 -8.69
C ILE A 46 13.86 -17.04 -7.89
N SER A 47 14.95 -17.68 -8.32
CA SER A 47 16.25 -17.43 -7.70
C SER A 47 16.69 -15.98 -7.92
N ALA A 48 17.49 -15.42 -7.01
CA ALA A 48 18.01 -14.07 -7.22
C ALA A 48 18.75 -13.93 -8.57
N LEU A 49 19.48 -14.97 -8.98
CA LEU A 49 20.19 -14.99 -10.25
C LEU A 49 19.24 -14.85 -11.45
N GLU A 50 18.13 -15.58 -11.43
CA GLU A 50 17.11 -15.52 -12.47
C GLU A 50 16.42 -14.17 -12.52
N LEU A 51 16.14 -13.54 -11.38
CA LEU A 51 15.63 -12.17 -11.33
C LEU A 51 16.56 -11.20 -12.08
N PHE A 52 17.88 -11.35 -11.93
CA PHE A 52 18.88 -10.49 -12.59
C PHE A 52 19.11 -10.82 -14.07
N SER A 53 18.86 -12.06 -14.50
CA SER A 53 19.08 -12.50 -15.88
C SER A 53 17.86 -12.35 -16.79
N GLY A 54 16.91 -11.48 -16.43
CA GLY A 54 15.67 -11.24 -17.22
C GLY A 54 14.45 -12.08 -16.78
N GLY A 55 14.55 -12.79 -15.65
CA GLY A 55 13.45 -13.53 -15.03
C GLY A 55 12.32 -12.64 -14.52
N LEU A 56 12.49 -11.31 -14.54
CA LEU A 56 11.41 -10.35 -14.31
C LEU A 56 10.20 -10.60 -15.24
N SER A 57 10.45 -11.08 -16.45
CA SER A 57 9.41 -11.48 -17.41
C SER A 57 8.59 -12.70 -16.97
N SER A 58 9.13 -13.51 -16.05
CA SER A 58 8.48 -14.68 -15.47
C SER A 58 7.73 -14.38 -14.17
N PHE A 59 7.86 -13.17 -13.64
CA PHE A 59 7.12 -12.75 -12.46
C PHE A 59 5.63 -12.64 -12.80
N LYS A 60 4.84 -13.59 -12.31
CA LYS A 60 3.38 -13.59 -12.46
C LYS A 60 2.77 -12.77 -11.34
N VAL A 61 2.11 -11.67 -11.70
CA VAL A 61 1.27 -10.91 -10.76
C VAL A 61 0.15 -11.84 -10.26
N PRO A 62 -0.07 -11.93 -8.93
CA PRO A 62 -1.11 -12.80 -8.39
C PRO A 62 -2.48 -12.35 -8.90
N ASP A 63 -3.21 -13.27 -9.53
CA ASP A 63 -4.51 -12.99 -10.16
C ASP A 63 -5.66 -13.72 -9.46
N THR A 64 -5.37 -14.65 -8.55
CA THR A 64 -6.33 -15.37 -7.72
C THR A 64 -6.14 -15.12 -6.22
N THR A 65 -7.19 -15.34 -5.44
CA THR A 65 -7.10 -15.31 -3.96
C THR A 65 -6.05 -16.26 -3.44
N GLU A 66 -5.90 -17.45 -4.05
CA GLU A 66 -4.92 -18.44 -3.64
C GLU A 66 -3.49 -17.96 -3.90
N ASP A 67 -3.23 -17.32 -5.04
CA ASP A 67 -1.93 -16.73 -5.32
C ASP A 67 -1.59 -15.66 -4.27
N ILE A 68 -2.51 -14.74 -3.96
CA ILE A 68 -2.24 -13.71 -2.95
C ILE A 68 -1.98 -14.33 -1.57
N LYS A 69 -2.73 -15.37 -1.19
CA LYS A 69 -2.49 -16.11 0.06
C LYS A 69 -1.10 -16.73 0.10
N ASN A 70 -0.67 -17.35 -1.00
CA ASN A 70 0.67 -17.92 -1.11
C ASN A 70 1.77 -16.87 -1.01
N TYR A 71 1.58 -15.70 -1.63
CA TYR A 71 2.47 -14.55 -1.47
C TYR A 71 2.53 -14.08 -0.01
N CYS A 72 1.37 -13.93 0.65
CA CYS A 72 1.34 -13.54 2.07
C CYS A 72 2.05 -14.55 2.97
N ASN A 73 1.87 -15.85 2.73
CA ASN A 73 2.60 -16.88 3.46
C ASN A 73 4.11 -16.73 3.29
N GLY A 74 4.58 -16.43 2.08
CA GLY A 74 5.99 -16.13 1.81
C GLY A 74 6.50 -14.94 2.63
N PHE A 75 5.71 -13.86 2.75
CA PHE A 75 6.08 -12.69 3.55
C PHE A 75 6.18 -12.98 5.06
N TYR A 76 5.52 -14.02 5.56
CA TYR A 76 5.55 -14.39 6.99
C TYR A 76 6.76 -15.25 7.37
N GLU A 77 7.55 -15.70 6.40
CA GLU A 77 8.78 -16.45 6.66
C GLU A 77 9.87 -15.54 7.25
N ASN A 78 10.77 -16.11 8.06
CA ASN A 78 11.82 -15.34 8.75
C ASN A 78 12.76 -14.63 7.77
N GLU A 79 12.98 -15.22 6.60
CA GLU A 79 13.77 -14.67 5.50
C GLU A 79 13.20 -13.35 4.95
N CYS A 80 11.91 -13.06 5.21
CA CYS A 80 11.23 -11.83 4.84
C CYS A 80 11.18 -10.76 5.93
N ALA A 81 11.71 -11.01 7.13
CA ALA A 81 11.60 -10.07 8.25
C ALA A 81 12.14 -8.66 7.92
N ASN A 82 13.28 -8.57 7.21
CA ASN A 82 13.84 -7.29 6.79
C ASN A 82 12.94 -6.59 5.76
N PHE A 83 12.43 -7.34 4.77
CA PHE A 83 11.54 -6.78 3.77
C PHE A 83 10.25 -6.23 4.40
N VAL A 84 9.64 -7.01 5.30
CA VAL A 84 8.42 -6.62 6.03
C VAL A 84 8.65 -5.34 6.83
N LYS A 85 9.77 -5.26 7.55
CA LYS A 85 10.14 -4.06 8.32
C LYS A 85 10.32 -2.82 7.42
N ASP A 86 10.92 -3.01 6.25
CA ASP A 86 11.22 -1.93 5.30
C ASP A 86 10.07 -1.67 4.30
N SER A 87 8.97 -2.40 4.41
CA SER A 87 7.84 -2.32 3.48
C SER A 87 7.13 -0.96 3.47
N SER A 88 7.16 -0.26 4.61
CA SER A 88 6.65 1.11 4.75
C SER A 88 7.63 2.20 4.31
N ASN A 89 8.89 1.84 4.02
CA ASN A 89 9.90 2.80 3.59
C ASN A 89 9.73 3.11 2.10
N GLU A 90 9.45 4.37 1.79
CA GLU A 90 9.32 4.91 0.42
C GLU A 90 10.64 4.97 -0.34
N LYS A 91 11.76 4.95 0.38
CA LYS A 91 13.09 5.05 -0.22
C LYS A 91 13.64 3.67 -0.56
N THR A 92 14.42 3.63 -1.62
CA THR A 92 15.24 2.50 -2.04
C THR A 92 16.50 3.06 -2.68
N ASP A 93 17.58 2.31 -2.58
CA ASP A 93 18.86 2.68 -3.16
C ASP A 93 18.95 2.38 -4.67
N CYS A 94 17.91 1.78 -5.27
CA CYS A 94 17.81 1.59 -6.71
C CYS A 94 17.48 2.91 -7.43
N SER A 95 18.37 3.33 -8.34
CA SER A 95 18.20 4.57 -9.10
C SER A 95 17.05 4.49 -10.09
N LYS A 96 16.35 5.61 -10.27
CA LYS A 96 15.31 5.76 -11.30
C LYS A 96 15.89 6.13 -12.67
N ASP A 97 17.12 6.63 -12.69
CA ASP A 97 17.77 7.17 -13.89
C ASP A 97 18.43 6.08 -14.75
N ASN A 98 18.70 4.92 -14.17
CA ASN A 98 19.20 3.74 -14.86
C ASN A 98 18.03 2.79 -15.18
N ALA A 99 17.92 2.33 -16.42
CA ALA A 99 16.80 1.51 -16.88
C ALA A 99 16.63 0.20 -16.07
N THR A 100 17.73 -0.48 -15.77
CA THR A 100 17.71 -1.74 -15.02
C THR A 100 17.39 -1.51 -13.55
N ASP A 101 18.00 -0.51 -12.93
CA ASP A 101 17.66 -0.15 -11.54
C ASP A 101 16.19 0.31 -11.43
N SER A 102 15.65 0.99 -12.45
CA SER A 102 14.26 1.45 -12.49
C SER A 102 13.26 0.28 -12.56
N GLN A 103 13.61 -0.78 -13.29
CA GLN A 103 12.82 -2.02 -13.29
C GLN A 103 12.84 -2.70 -11.91
N LEU A 104 13.99 -2.74 -11.26
CA LEU A 104 14.15 -3.33 -9.93
C LEU A 104 13.48 -2.49 -8.85
N TYR A 105 13.55 -1.16 -8.96
CA TYR A 105 12.77 -0.20 -8.18
C TYR A 105 11.27 -0.51 -8.29
N SER A 106 10.79 -0.74 -9.51
CA SER A 106 9.38 -1.02 -9.77
C SER A 106 8.94 -2.36 -9.19
N LEU A 107 9.77 -3.41 -9.30
CA LEU A 107 9.51 -4.70 -8.66
C LEU A 107 9.45 -4.56 -7.13
N LEU A 108 10.48 -3.97 -6.53
CA LEU A 108 10.56 -3.74 -5.08
C LEU A 108 9.33 -3.00 -4.57
N THR A 109 8.98 -1.92 -5.23
CA THR A 109 7.84 -1.08 -4.86
C THR A 109 6.52 -1.81 -5.02
N SER A 110 6.36 -2.60 -6.10
CA SER A 110 5.16 -3.41 -6.33
C SER A 110 4.97 -4.49 -5.25
N LEU A 111 6.05 -5.14 -4.83
CA LEU A 111 5.99 -6.11 -3.73
C LEU A 111 5.64 -5.45 -2.40
N LYS A 112 6.17 -4.25 -2.12
CA LYS A 112 5.84 -3.48 -0.92
C LYS A 112 4.36 -3.06 -0.91
N ILE A 113 3.86 -2.58 -2.05
CA ILE A 113 2.44 -2.26 -2.25
C ILE A 113 1.60 -3.51 -1.96
N MET A 114 1.91 -4.64 -2.60
CA MET A 114 1.18 -5.90 -2.42
C MET A 114 1.15 -6.33 -0.94
N TYR A 115 2.29 -6.29 -0.26
CA TYR A 115 2.35 -6.63 1.16
C TYR A 115 1.44 -5.72 2.00
N LEU A 116 1.56 -4.39 1.83
CA LEU A 116 0.76 -3.42 2.59
C LEU A 116 -0.74 -3.56 2.31
N SER A 117 -1.12 -3.94 1.09
CA SER A 117 -2.51 -4.09 0.66
C SER A 117 -3.18 -5.37 1.13
N TYR A 118 -2.44 -6.49 1.25
CA TYR A 118 -3.06 -7.81 1.46
C TYR A 118 -2.55 -8.58 2.68
N CYS A 119 -1.32 -8.33 3.14
CA CYS A 119 -0.62 -9.25 4.03
C CYS A 119 -0.29 -8.66 5.40
N VAL A 120 -0.61 -7.39 5.67
CA VAL A 120 -0.36 -6.82 7.00
C VAL A 120 -1.30 -7.43 8.02
N LYS A 121 -0.71 -7.91 9.11
CA LYS A 121 -1.42 -8.41 10.29
C LYS A 121 -1.41 -7.38 11.43
N ASP A 122 -2.40 -7.47 12.30
CA ASP A 122 -2.50 -6.70 13.52
C ASP A 122 -1.72 -7.33 14.68
N LYS A 123 -1.91 -6.81 15.90
CA LYS A 123 -1.22 -7.28 17.12
C LYS A 123 -1.62 -8.68 17.55
N ASP A 124 -2.77 -9.17 17.08
CA ASP A 124 -3.32 -10.48 17.39
C ASP A 124 -3.00 -11.51 16.29
N ASP A 125 -2.05 -11.19 15.40
CA ASP A 125 -1.67 -11.99 14.22
C ASP A 125 -2.82 -12.22 13.23
N LYS A 126 -3.84 -11.35 13.25
CA LYS A 126 -4.97 -11.40 12.30
C LYS A 126 -4.74 -10.43 11.16
N LEU A 127 -5.18 -10.80 9.96
CA LEU A 127 -5.17 -9.87 8.83
C LEU A 127 -6.00 -8.63 9.15
N CYS A 128 -5.50 -7.48 8.71
CA CYS A 128 -6.24 -6.24 8.82
C CYS A 128 -7.61 -6.34 8.10
N PRO A 129 -8.69 -5.75 8.66
CA PRO A 129 -10.06 -5.98 8.19
C PRO A 129 -10.25 -5.78 6.69
N LEU A 130 -9.66 -4.72 6.12
CA LEU A 130 -9.78 -4.46 4.69
C LEU A 130 -9.04 -5.52 3.86
N SER A 131 -7.87 -6.01 4.31
CA SER A 131 -7.16 -7.05 3.57
C SER A 131 -7.88 -8.38 3.57
N ASP A 132 -8.40 -8.77 4.74
CA ASP A 132 -9.19 -10.00 4.85
C ASP A 132 -10.41 -9.94 3.93
N TYR A 133 -11.11 -8.81 3.92
CA TYR A 133 -12.23 -8.60 3.01
C TYR A 133 -11.81 -8.66 1.54
N LEU A 134 -10.73 -7.97 1.14
CA LEU A 134 -10.25 -7.98 -0.24
C LEU A 134 -9.89 -9.40 -0.71
N LEU A 135 -9.28 -10.21 0.16
CA LEU A 135 -8.91 -11.60 -0.14
C LEU A 135 -10.14 -12.50 -0.30
N ASN A 136 -11.10 -12.37 0.61
CA ASN A 136 -12.28 -13.24 0.66
C ASN A 136 -13.37 -12.84 -0.35
N HIS A 137 -13.36 -11.60 -0.84
CA HIS A 137 -14.36 -11.06 -1.76
C HIS A 137 -13.80 -10.67 -3.14
N MET A 138 -12.59 -11.14 -3.50
CA MET A 138 -11.90 -10.72 -4.73
C MET A 138 -12.75 -10.87 -6.01
N THR A 139 -13.54 -11.94 -6.14
CA THR A 139 -14.42 -12.17 -7.30
C THR A 139 -15.53 -11.13 -7.38
N GLU A 140 -16.19 -10.83 -6.26
CA GLU A 140 -17.27 -9.84 -6.19
C GLU A 140 -16.75 -8.44 -6.49
N LEU A 141 -15.56 -8.11 -5.97
CA LEU A 141 -14.87 -6.85 -6.23
C LEU A 141 -14.48 -6.70 -7.70
N LYS A 142 -14.08 -7.79 -8.37
CA LYS A 142 -13.85 -7.80 -9.82
C LYS A 142 -15.12 -7.48 -10.58
N GLU A 143 -16.25 -8.08 -10.21
CA GLU A 143 -17.54 -7.79 -10.83
C GLU A 143 -18.00 -6.35 -10.61
N LEU A 144 -17.81 -5.79 -9.41
CA LEU A 144 -18.16 -4.40 -9.11
C LEU A 144 -17.44 -3.42 -10.04
N SER A 145 -16.14 -3.63 -10.27
CA SER A 145 -15.35 -2.78 -11.17
C SER A 145 -15.87 -2.80 -12.62
N THR A 146 -16.48 -3.91 -13.06
CA THR A 146 -17.06 -4.02 -14.42
C THR A 146 -18.41 -3.31 -14.53
N LYS A 147 -19.22 -3.37 -13.45
CA LYS A 147 -20.57 -2.81 -13.39
C LYS A 147 -20.55 -1.28 -13.23
N GLU A 148 -19.54 -0.71 -12.59
CA GLU A 148 -19.42 0.73 -12.34
C GLU A 148 -19.30 1.63 -13.56
N ASN A 149 -19.09 1.07 -14.75
CA ASN A 149 -19.25 1.81 -16.00
C ASN A 149 -20.70 2.32 -16.20
N SER A 150 -21.67 1.86 -15.40
CA SER A 150 -23.07 2.31 -15.41
C SER A 150 -23.37 3.53 -14.54
N GLY A 151 -22.45 3.99 -13.68
CA GLY A 151 -22.62 5.22 -12.89
C GLY A 151 -23.30 5.08 -11.52
N GLU A 152 -23.72 3.88 -11.11
CA GLU A 152 -24.41 3.64 -9.83
C GLU A 152 -23.79 2.47 -9.05
N SER A 153 -22.64 2.67 -8.40
CA SER A 153 -22.22 1.73 -7.35
C SER A 153 -21.90 2.50 -6.08
N GLU A 154 -22.89 2.58 -5.20
CA GLU A 154 -22.61 2.80 -3.80
C GLU A 154 -21.92 1.54 -3.24
N LEU A 155 -20.86 1.75 -2.46
CA LEU A 155 -20.20 0.66 -1.77
C LEU A 155 -21.20 -0.02 -0.82
N SER A 156 -21.11 -1.34 -0.70
CA SER A 156 -21.95 -2.07 0.25
C SER A 156 -21.71 -1.55 1.67
N LYS A 157 -22.77 -1.55 2.48
CA LYS A 157 -22.67 -1.18 3.91
C LYS A 157 -21.63 -2.02 4.64
N GLU A 158 -21.51 -3.28 4.27
CA GLU A 158 -20.51 -4.21 4.79
C GLU A 158 -19.09 -3.72 4.50
N LEU A 159 -18.76 -3.40 3.24
CA LEU A 159 -17.46 -2.88 2.86
C LEU A 159 -17.16 -1.54 3.55
N LEU A 160 -18.13 -0.63 3.64
CA LEU A 160 -17.96 0.63 4.38
C LEU A 160 -17.63 0.38 5.86
N THR A 161 -18.32 -0.57 6.49
CA THR A 161 -18.05 -0.98 7.89
C THR A 161 -16.66 -1.58 8.03
N THR A 162 -16.23 -2.41 7.07
CA THR A 162 -14.88 -2.99 7.01
C THR A 162 -13.81 -1.90 6.92
N ILE A 163 -13.97 -0.93 6.02
CA ILE A 163 -13.03 0.19 5.85
C ILE A 163 -12.99 1.03 7.14
N ALA A 164 -14.13 1.28 7.79
CA ALA A 164 -14.19 1.99 9.06
C ALA A 164 -13.45 1.22 10.17
N ASN A 165 -13.58 -0.11 10.23
CA ASN A 165 -12.89 -0.94 11.20
C ASN A 165 -11.38 -1.01 10.96
N ASP A 166 -10.95 -1.09 9.69
CA ASP A 166 -9.54 -1.03 9.31
C ASP A 166 -8.92 0.32 9.72
N CYS A 167 -9.61 1.43 9.47
CA CYS A 167 -9.23 2.76 9.92
C CYS A 167 -9.08 2.89 11.44
N LYS A 168 -9.92 2.20 12.22
CA LYS A 168 -9.90 2.24 13.70
C LYS A 168 -8.70 1.50 14.29
N SER A 169 -8.17 0.48 13.61
CA SER A 169 -6.97 -0.24 14.06
C SER A 169 -5.72 0.58 13.79
N ASP A 170 -4.85 0.76 14.78
CA ASP A 170 -3.65 1.60 14.60
C ASP A 170 -2.69 1.06 13.55
N ILE A 171 -2.42 -0.24 13.57
CA ILE A 171 -1.53 -0.89 12.60
C ILE A 171 -2.15 -0.85 11.20
N CYS A 172 -3.45 -1.13 11.10
CA CYS A 172 -4.16 -1.17 9.82
C CYS A 172 -4.39 0.23 9.22
N ASN A 173 -4.52 1.24 10.07
CA ASN A 173 -4.52 2.62 9.64
C ASN A 173 -3.13 3.05 9.13
N GLU A 174 -2.09 2.78 9.91
CA GLU A 174 -0.72 3.17 9.55
C GLU A 174 -0.27 2.54 8.24
N ARG A 175 -0.57 1.25 8.00
CA ARG A 175 -0.26 0.60 6.72
C ARG A 175 -0.91 1.28 5.52
N LEU A 176 -2.15 1.79 5.63
CA LEU A 176 -2.83 2.43 4.50
C LEU A 176 -2.25 3.82 4.25
N LEU A 177 -1.85 4.53 5.30
CA LEU A 177 -1.11 5.78 5.15
C LEU A 177 0.26 5.55 4.49
N ASN A 178 0.95 4.48 4.84
CA ASN A 178 2.21 4.12 4.20
C ASN A 178 2.02 3.66 2.75
N LEU A 179 0.94 2.92 2.48
CA LEU A 179 0.56 2.51 1.13
C LEU A 179 0.28 3.74 0.24
N GLU A 180 -0.47 4.73 0.72
CA GLU A 180 -0.72 5.99 0.00
C GLU A 180 0.60 6.68 -0.38
N LYS A 181 1.50 6.85 0.59
CA LYS A 181 2.79 7.51 0.35
C LYS A 181 3.64 6.75 -0.67
N LEU A 182 3.67 5.42 -0.56
CA LEU A 182 4.41 4.56 -1.47
C LEU A 182 3.84 4.62 -2.89
N GLN A 183 2.52 4.54 -3.05
CA GLN A 183 1.83 4.70 -4.33
C GLN A 183 2.12 6.06 -4.97
N LYS A 184 2.11 7.13 -4.17
CA LYS A 184 2.45 8.48 -4.63
C LYS A 184 3.90 8.55 -5.12
N SER A 185 4.86 8.10 -4.31
CA SER A 185 6.28 8.03 -4.68
C SER A 185 6.48 7.22 -5.97
N TYR A 186 5.77 6.10 -6.11
CA TYR A 186 5.81 5.27 -7.31
C TYR A 186 5.27 6.00 -8.55
N SER A 187 4.09 6.61 -8.45
CA SER A 187 3.47 7.36 -9.55
C SER A 187 4.32 8.56 -10.00
N ASP A 188 4.94 9.28 -9.07
CA ASP A 188 5.85 10.39 -9.34
C ASP A 188 7.12 9.92 -10.07
N SER A 189 7.49 8.65 -9.93
CA SER A 189 8.68 8.06 -10.57
C SER A 189 8.44 7.66 -12.03
N ILE A 190 7.24 7.15 -12.32
CA ILE A 190 6.87 6.69 -13.67
C ILE A 190 6.73 7.89 -14.61
N SER A 191 6.11 8.98 -14.14
CA SER A 191 5.81 10.16 -14.96
C SER A 191 7.05 10.96 -15.41
N VAL A 192 8.19 10.81 -14.75
CA VAL A 192 9.48 11.42 -15.18
C VAL A 192 10.08 10.68 -16.39
N SER A 193 9.74 9.42 -16.61
CA SER A 193 10.32 8.58 -17.67
C SER A 193 9.71 8.80 -19.05
N GLU A 194 8.51 9.40 -19.12
CA GLU A 194 7.74 9.61 -20.37
C GLU A 194 8.23 10.80 -21.22
N GLY A 195 9.21 11.58 -20.73
CA GLY A 195 9.80 12.71 -21.47
C GLY A 195 10.78 12.33 -22.58
N LYS A 196 11.05 11.04 -22.80
CA LYS A 196 11.92 10.54 -23.89
C LYS A 196 11.04 9.88 -24.97
N GLU A 197 11.05 10.48 -26.15
CA GLU A 197 10.17 10.19 -27.30
C GLU A 197 9.92 8.69 -27.57
N GLY A 198 8.66 8.27 -27.63
CA GLY A 198 8.26 7.09 -28.43
C GLY A 198 7.14 6.18 -27.93
N SER A 199 6.76 6.18 -26.64
CA SER A 199 5.64 5.34 -26.18
C SER A 199 5.07 5.82 -24.85
N SER A 200 3.92 6.50 -24.87
CA SER A 200 3.21 6.87 -23.63
C SER A 200 2.32 5.70 -23.19
N VAL A 201 2.83 4.89 -22.27
CA VAL A 201 1.97 4.02 -21.47
C VAL A 201 1.60 4.80 -20.22
N THR A 202 0.52 5.59 -20.31
CA THR A 202 -0.03 6.28 -19.15
C THR A 202 -0.56 5.24 -18.17
N VAL A 203 0.25 4.87 -17.18
CA VAL A 203 -0.24 4.08 -16.05
C VAL A 203 -1.02 5.04 -15.16
N ASP A 204 -2.35 5.01 -15.26
CA ASP A 204 -3.22 5.79 -14.37
C ASP A 204 -3.24 5.14 -12.98
N VAL A 205 -2.13 5.27 -12.25
CA VAL A 205 -1.99 4.88 -10.84
C VAL A 205 -2.88 5.77 -9.95
N SER A 206 -3.28 6.94 -10.45
CA SER A 206 -4.06 7.95 -9.74
C SER A 206 -5.52 7.96 -10.18
N SER A 207 -6.15 6.79 -10.29
CA SER A 207 -7.61 6.74 -10.34
C SER A 207 -8.13 7.34 -9.04
N LYS A 208 -8.62 8.59 -9.09
CA LYS A 208 -9.31 9.31 -7.98
C LYS A 208 -10.50 8.55 -7.38
N ASN A 209 -10.81 7.40 -7.96
CA ASN A 209 -11.88 6.53 -7.59
C ASN A 209 -11.37 5.26 -6.89
N ASP A 210 -10.08 5.10 -6.57
CA ASP A 210 -9.68 4.04 -5.64
C ASP A 210 -10.37 4.27 -4.29
N ILE A 211 -10.98 3.22 -3.75
CA ILE A 211 -11.63 3.21 -2.43
C ILE A 211 -10.68 3.76 -1.38
N THR A 212 -9.41 3.38 -1.44
CA THR A 212 -8.39 3.84 -0.51
C THR A 212 -8.24 5.35 -0.56
N GLN A 213 -8.18 5.93 -1.77
CA GLN A 213 -8.06 7.38 -1.97
C GLN A 213 -9.31 8.14 -1.54
N LYS A 214 -10.51 7.57 -1.76
CA LYS A 214 -11.78 8.19 -1.35
C LYS A 214 -11.83 8.41 0.17
N TYR A 215 -11.27 7.49 0.96
CA TYR A 215 -11.34 7.53 2.41
C TYR A 215 -10.03 7.89 3.10
N ILE A 216 -8.93 8.15 2.37
CA ILE A 216 -7.61 8.37 2.97
C ILE A 216 -7.59 9.55 3.96
N GLN A 217 -8.40 10.58 3.73
CA GLN A 217 -8.49 11.71 4.66
C GLN A 217 -9.10 11.28 6.01
N ASN A 218 -10.08 10.37 6.00
CA ASN A 218 -10.62 9.80 7.23
C ASN A 218 -9.57 9.01 8.01
N TYR A 219 -8.67 8.30 7.30
CA TYR A 219 -7.54 7.61 7.91
C TYR A 219 -6.57 8.59 8.57
N LYS A 220 -6.20 9.66 7.86
CA LYS A 220 -5.30 10.73 8.36
C LYS A 220 -5.87 11.43 9.61
N ASP A 221 -7.16 11.75 9.57
CA ASP A 221 -7.85 12.47 10.65
C ASP A 221 -8.34 11.55 11.77
N LYS A 222 -8.19 10.22 11.63
CA LYS A 222 -8.78 9.19 12.50
C LYS A 222 -10.30 9.37 12.70
N LYS A 223 -11.01 9.84 11.66
CA LYS A 223 -12.48 10.04 11.63
C LYS A 223 -13.18 8.86 10.94
N CYS A 224 -13.03 7.68 11.53
CA CYS A 224 -13.37 6.42 10.87
C CYS A 224 -14.88 6.16 10.81
N GLY A 225 -15.67 6.64 11.78
CA GLY A 225 -17.11 6.52 11.81
C GLY A 225 -17.81 7.36 10.74
N SER A 226 -17.16 8.41 10.24
CA SER A 226 -17.65 9.15 9.08
C SER A 226 -17.66 8.31 7.79
N ILE A 227 -16.97 7.16 7.75
CA ILE A 227 -16.92 6.25 6.59
C ILE A 227 -18.20 5.42 6.49
N ASP A 228 -18.69 4.88 7.61
CA ASP A 228 -19.85 3.99 7.69
C ASP A 228 -21.10 4.67 8.29
N GLY A 229 -21.00 5.94 8.66
CA GLY A 229 -22.06 6.70 9.32
C GLY A 229 -22.18 6.41 10.82
N SER A 230 -21.23 5.68 11.42
CA SER A 230 -21.18 5.48 12.87
C SER A 230 -20.58 6.68 13.59
N SER A 231 -20.90 6.86 14.87
CA SER A 231 -20.30 7.90 15.71
C SER A 231 -18.87 7.52 16.12
N ASP A 232 -17.91 8.42 15.90
CA ASP A 232 -16.53 8.27 16.40
C ASP A 232 -16.50 8.46 17.92
N SER A 233 -16.67 7.38 18.68
CA SER A 233 -16.68 7.40 20.15
C SER A 233 -15.34 7.84 20.77
N THR A 234 -14.27 7.92 19.99
CA THR A 234 -12.90 8.23 20.42
C THR A 234 -12.51 9.72 20.32
N SER A 235 -13.23 10.55 19.56
CA SER A 235 -12.88 11.99 19.38
C SER A 235 -13.18 12.84 20.62
N SER A 236 -14.18 12.44 21.41
CA SER A 236 -14.60 13.21 22.58
C SER A 236 -13.64 13.05 23.78
N ALA A 237 -12.98 11.89 23.94
CA ALA A 237 -12.20 11.62 25.15
C ALA A 237 -10.86 12.38 25.22
N LEU A 238 -10.19 12.60 24.08
CA LEU A 238 -8.93 13.35 24.01
C LEU A 238 -9.15 14.86 24.18
N THR A 239 -10.22 15.39 23.58
CA THR A 239 -10.59 16.81 23.72
C THR A 239 -11.02 17.12 25.17
N ILE A 240 -11.70 16.19 25.85
CA ILE A 240 -12.07 16.33 27.27
C ILE A 240 -10.84 16.28 28.19
N LYS A 241 -9.83 15.46 27.90
CA LYS A 241 -8.56 15.45 28.67
C LYS A 241 -7.77 16.75 28.50
N GLY A 242 -7.74 17.33 27.29
CA GLY A 242 -7.11 18.63 27.05
C GLY A 242 -7.80 19.79 27.78
N MET A 243 -9.14 19.79 27.81
CA MET A 243 -9.92 20.81 28.52
C MET A 243 -9.83 20.69 30.05
N THR A 244 -9.77 19.47 30.59
CA THR A 244 -9.62 19.29 32.05
C THR A 244 -8.26 19.76 32.56
N TYR A 245 -7.18 19.54 31.81
CA TYR A 245 -5.85 20.02 32.21
C TYR A 245 -5.73 21.54 32.20
N THR A 246 -6.36 22.23 31.24
CA THR A 246 -6.37 23.70 31.17
C THR A 246 -7.25 24.33 32.24
N LEU A 247 -8.39 23.71 32.57
CA LEU A 247 -9.22 24.15 33.69
C LEU A 247 -8.51 23.99 35.04
N VAL A 248 -7.85 22.86 35.27
CA VAL A 248 -7.12 22.60 36.52
C VAL A 248 -5.93 23.54 36.68
N THR A 249 -5.16 23.84 35.63
CA THR A 249 -4.04 24.79 35.72
C THR A 249 -4.52 26.22 35.96
N MET A 250 -5.63 26.65 35.37
CA MET A 250 -6.21 27.97 35.66
C MET A 250 -6.64 28.09 37.12
N ILE A 251 -7.30 27.07 37.68
CA ILE A 251 -7.72 27.07 39.09
C ILE A 251 -6.52 27.16 40.03
N ILE A 252 -5.45 26.39 39.77
CA ILE A 252 -4.22 26.44 40.57
C ILE A 252 -3.56 27.82 40.48
N LEU A 253 -3.50 28.42 39.29
CA LEU A 253 -2.96 29.77 39.11
C LEU A 253 -3.79 30.82 39.87
N SER A 254 -5.12 30.71 39.84
CA SER A 254 -6.00 31.62 40.58
C SER A 254 -5.81 31.53 42.09
N ILE A 255 -5.59 30.33 42.63
CA ILE A 255 -5.30 30.14 44.07
C ILE A 255 -3.94 30.73 44.43
N LEU A 256 -2.92 30.54 43.59
CA LEU A 256 -1.57 31.09 43.82
C LEU A 256 -1.53 32.62 43.77
N LEU A 257 -2.42 33.27 43.01
CA LEU A 257 -2.52 34.73 42.95
C LEU A 257 -3.31 35.36 44.11
N LEU A 258 -3.99 34.54 44.93
CA LEU A 258 -4.78 34.98 46.08
C LEU A 258 -4.02 34.88 47.43
N ILE A 259 -2.84 34.27 47.45
CA ILE A 259 -1.94 34.15 48.61
C ILE A 259 -0.84 35.21 48.49
#